data_AF-A0A8T5RIV1-F1
#
_entry.id   AF-A0A8T5RIV1-F1
#
_cell.length_a   1.000
_cell.length_b   1.000
_cell.length_c   1.000
_cell.angle_alpha   90.00
_cell.angle_beta   90.00
_cell.angle_gamma   90.00
#
_symmetry.space_group_name_H-M   'P 1'
#
loop_
_entity.id
_entity.type
_entity.pdbx_description
1 polymer ?
#
loop_
_entity_poly.entity_id
_entity_poly.type
_entity_poly.pdbx_seq_one_letter_code
_entity_poly.pdbx_strand_id
1 'polypeptide(L)' 'MNFKETDIINIVVAGTAGQGVITLKRLIEFAAQKADVERIFGSEIFI' A
#
# COMPACT_ATOMS: atom_id res chain seq x y z
N MET A 1 -15.74 -9.28 -7.89
CA MET A 1 -15.33 -8.11 -8.71
C MET A 1 -14.31 -8.60 -9.72
N ASN A 2 -14.46 -8.24 -10.99
CA ASN A 2 -13.54 -8.65 -12.05
C ASN A 2 -12.49 -7.54 -12.21
N PHE A 3 -11.32 -7.72 -11.62
CA PHE A 3 -10.21 -6.77 -11.72
C PHE A 3 -9.55 -6.92 -13.09
N LYS A 4 -9.32 -5.79 -13.78
CA LYS A 4 -8.56 -5.74 -15.02
C LYS A 4 -7.08 -5.51 -14.70
N GLU A 5 -6.22 -5.96 -15.60
CA GLU A 5 -4.75 -5.79 -15.48
C GLU A 5 -4.31 -4.33 -15.37
N THR A 6 -5.12 -3.38 -15.88
CA THR A 6 -4.87 -1.94 -15.83
C THR A 6 -5.44 -1.24 -14.59
N ASP A 7 -6.14 -1.95 -13.71
CA ASP A 7 -6.80 -1.32 -12.57
C ASP A 7 -5.76 -0.87 -11.54
N ILE A 8 -5.88 0.39 -11.12
CA ILE A 8 -5.01 0.98 -10.10
C ILE A 8 -5.74 0.97 -8.76
N ILE A 9 -5.11 0.43 -7.73
CA ILE A 9 -5.63 0.44 -6.36
C ILE A 9 -4.88 1.50 -5.56
N ASN A 10 -5.60 2.55 -5.14
CA ASN A 10 -5.06 3.59 -4.26
C ASN A 10 -5.45 3.28 -2.81
N ILE A 11 -4.47 3.25 -1.91
CA ILE A 11 -4.65 2.94 -0.49
C ILE A 11 -4.12 4.10 0.33
N VAL A 12 -4.96 4.65 1.21
CA VAL A 12 -4.56 5.66 2.19
C VAL A 12 -4.59 5.02 3.56
N VAL A 13 -3.45 5.04 4.25
CA VAL A 13 -3.34 4.59 5.64
C VAL A 13 -3.04 5.81 6.50
N ALA A 14 -3.94 6.11 7.44
CA ALA A 14 -3.81 7.22 8.37
C ALA A 14 -3.90 6.73 9.81
N GLY A 15 -3.16 7.38 10.70
CA GLY A 15 -3.16 7.09 12.13
C GLY A 15 -2.07 7.87 12.84
N THR A 16 -2.03 7.75 14.16
CA THR A 16 -1.05 8.44 15.01
C THR A 16 0.24 7.63 15.15
N ALA A 17 1.31 8.31 15.54
CA ALA A 17 2.57 7.66 15.88
C ALA A 17 2.35 6.57 16.94
N GLY A 18 2.93 5.39 16.73
CA GLY A 18 2.78 4.23 17.61
C GLY A 18 1.64 3.27 17.24
N GLN A 19 0.75 3.62 16.30
CA GLN A 19 -0.33 2.72 15.85
C GLN A 19 0.08 1.70 14.77
N GLY A 20 1.35 1.71 14.35
CA GLY A 20 1.85 0.79 13.33
C GLY A 20 1.41 1.11 11.89
N VAL A 21 1.01 2.35 11.61
CA VAL A 21 0.60 2.84 10.27
C VAL A 21 1.66 2.52 9.20
N ILE A 22 2.93 2.82 9.50
CA ILE A 22 4.05 2.55 8.59
C ILE A 22 4.27 1.06 8.38
N THR A 23 4.07 0.24 9.42
CA THR A 23 4.19 -1.21 9.34
C THR A 23 3.11 -1.77 8.41
N LEU A 24 1.87 -1.29 8.52
CA LEU A 24 0.78 -1.71 7.65
C LEU A 24 1.04 -1.35 6.18
N LYS A 25 1.50 -0.12 5.92
CA LYS A 25 1.90 0.32 4.58
C LYS A 25 2.95 -0.63 3.97
N ARG A 26 4.01 -0.97 4.73
CA ARG A 26 5.06 -1.91 4.28
C ARG A 26 4.55 -3.32 4.04
N LEU A 27 3.60 -3.82 4.84
CA LEU A 27 3.01 -5.14 4.65
C LEU A 27 2.19 -5.21 3.35
N ILE A 28 1.48 -4.14 3.01
CA ILE A 28 0.76 -4.03 1.74
C ILE A 28 1.73 -4.01 0.56
N GLU A 29 2.80 -3.20 0.64
CA GLU A 29 3.85 -3.16 -0.38
C GLU A 29 4.50 -4.54 -0.56
N PHE A 30 4.81 -5.25 0.53
CA PHE A 30 5.37 -6.60 0.48
C PHE A 30 4.42 -7.62 -0.14
N ALA A 31 3.13 -7.58 0.21
CA ALA A 31 2.12 -8.46 -0.37
C ALA A 31 1.95 -8.22 -1.87
N ALA A 32 1.96 -6.95 -2.30
CA ALA A 32 1.91 -6.58 -3.72
C ALA A 32 3.15 -7.07 -4.48
N GLN A 33 4.35 -6.96 -3.90
CA GLN A 33 5.58 -7.52 -4.49
C GLN A 33 5.49 -9.04 -4.62
N LYS A 34 4.95 -9.73 -3.61
CA LYS A 34 4.76 -11.20 -3.65
C LYS A 34 3.72 -11.65 -4.67
N ALA A 35 2.79 -10.76 -5.03
CA ALA A 35 1.80 -10.98 -6.08
C ALA A 35 2.29 -10.55 -7.49
N ASP A 36 3.58 -10.22 -7.64
CA ASP A 36 4.20 -9.81 -8.91
C ASP A 36 3.57 -8.54 -9.53
N VAL A 37 3.11 -7.60 -8.68
CA VAL A 37 2.58 -6.33 -9.15
C VAL A 37 3.71 -5.49 -9.75
N GLU A 38 3.56 -5.11 -11.03
CA GLU A 38 4.60 -4.44 -11.83
C GLU A 38 5.06 -3.10 -11.23
N ARG A 39 4.14 -2.35 -10.60
CA ARG A 39 4.43 -1.02 -10.05
C ARG A 39 3.76 -0.80 -8.71
N ILE A 40 4.56 -0.41 -7.73
CA ILE A 40 4.11 -0.07 -6.38
C ILE A 40 4.66 1.31 -6.07
N PHE A 41 3.78 2.26 -5.81
CA PHE A 41 4.12 3.62 -5.45
C PHE A 41 3.70 3.88 -4.01
N GLY A 42 4.59 4.48 -3.22
CA GLY A 42 4.33 4.81 -1.84
C GLY A 42 4.89 6.19 -1.50
N SER A 43 4.14 6.96 -0.71
CA SER A 43 4.59 8.22 -0.12
C SER A 43 4.25 8.20 1.37
N GLU A 44 5.09 8.86 2.16
CA GLU A 44 4.93 8.97 3.60
C GLU A 44 4.88 10.46 3.94
N ILE A 45 3.80 10.88 4.59
CA ILE A 45 3.63 12.25 5.09
C ILE A 45 3.49 12.15 6.60
N PHE A 46 4.44 12.77 7.30
CA PHE A 46 4.36 12.97 8.74
C PHE A 46 3.74 14.35 8.98
N ILE A 47 2.59 14.39 9.64
CA ILE A 47 1.87 15.61 9.99
C ILE A 47 2.00 15.83 11.48
#